data_AF-A0AAV5KXU4-F1
#
_entry.id   AF-A0AAV5KXU4-F1
#
_cell.length_a   1.000
_cell.length_b   1.000
_cell.length_c   1.000
_cell.angle_alpha   90.00
_cell.angle_beta   90.00
_cell.angle_gamma   90.00
#
_symmetry.space_group_name_H-M   'P 1'
#
loop_
_entity.id
_entity.type
_entity.pdbx_description
1 polymer ?
#
loop_
_entity_poly.entity_id
_entity_poly.type
_entity_poly.pdbx_seq_one_letter_code
_entity_poly.pdbx_strand_id
1 'polypeptide(L)'
;MERVPLWEKVIDQYCGPDRITAKKQQEELERIAKTIPNSVPTSVKQFANHAVLSLQSNPGWGFDKKFQFMDKLAREVSQQHS
;
A
#
# COMPACT_ATOMS: atom_id res chain seq x y z
N MET A 1 -17.75 25.14 -8.52
CA MET A 1 -17.02 24.21 -7.61
C MET A 1 -17.91 23.62 -6.50
N GLU A 2 -19.19 23.98 -6.40
CA GLU A 2 -20.08 23.57 -5.29
C GLU A 2 -20.57 22.12 -5.29
N ARG A 3 -20.33 21.35 -6.37
CA ARG A 3 -20.82 19.96 -6.49
C ARG A 3 -19.90 18.92 -5.88
N VAL A 4 -18.61 19.22 -5.72
CA VAL A 4 -17.61 18.27 -5.15
C VAL A 4 -17.93 17.91 -3.68
N PRO A 5 -18.29 18.86 -2.80
CA PRO A 5 -18.61 18.55 -1.40
C PRO A 5 -19.89 17.72 -1.22
N LEU A 6 -20.80 17.75 -2.19
CA LEU A 6 -22.02 16.95 -2.18
C LEU A 6 -21.74 15.48 -2.49
N TRP A 7 -20.85 15.22 -3.46
CA TRP A 7 -20.48 13.85 -3.81
C TRP A 7 -19.70 13.15 -2.70
N GLU A 8 -18.78 13.85 -2.03
CA GLU A 8 -18.04 13.29 -0.88
C GLU A 8 -18.99 12.82 0.22
N LYS A 9 -19.98 13.63 0.60
CA LYS A 9 -20.99 13.26 1.61
C LYS A 9 -21.82 12.04 1.23
N VAL A 10 -22.20 11.92 -0.05
CA VAL A 10 -22.93 10.74 -0.53
C VAL A 10 -22.05 9.49 -0.42
N ILE A 11 -20.78 9.58 -0.85
CA ILE A 11 -19.85 8.45 -0.76
C ILE A 11 -19.56 8.11 0.71
N ASP A 12 -19.39 9.10 1.59
CA ASP A 12 -19.21 8.89 3.04
C ASP A 12 -20.42 8.19 3.67
N GLN A 13 -21.65 8.56 3.27
CA GLN A 13 -22.87 7.97 3.80
C GLN A 13 -23.02 6.48 3.43
N TYR A 14 -22.61 6.08 2.23
CA TYR A 14 -22.74 4.69 1.76
C TYR A 14 -21.51 3.82 2.05
N CYS A 15 -20.30 4.37 2.00
CA CYS A 15 -19.05 3.63 2.23
C CYS A 15 -18.52 3.75 3.66
N GLY A 16 -19.06 4.67 4.46
CA GLY A 16 -18.56 4.99 5.80
C GLY A 16 -17.41 6.01 5.78
N PRO A 17 -17.21 6.73 6.90
CA PRO A 17 -16.17 7.76 7.04
C PRO A 17 -14.75 7.17 7.06
N ASP A 18 -14.60 5.90 7.44
CA ASP A 18 -13.30 5.21 7.55
C ASP A 18 -12.86 4.53 6.24
N ARG A 19 -13.37 4.96 5.08
CA ARG A 19 -12.95 4.36 3.81
C ARG A 19 -11.44 4.54 3.60
N ILE A 20 -10.72 3.44 3.42
CA ILE A 20 -9.38 3.50 2.85
C ILE A 20 -9.55 3.42 1.33
N THR A 21 -9.42 4.57 0.67
CA THR A 21 -9.48 4.63 -0.80
C THR A 21 -8.37 3.79 -1.40
N ALA A 22 -8.58 3.28 -2.63
CA ALA A 22 -7.55 2.53 -3.36
C ALA A 22 -6.23 3.32 -3.46
N LYS A 23 -6.32 4.65 -3.57
CA LYS A 23 -5.17 5.55 -3.54
C LYS A 23 -4.43 5.50 -2.20
N LYS A 24 -5.14 5.64 -1.08
CA LYS A 24 -4.53 5.58 0.26
C LYS A 24 -3.93 4.20 0.56
N GLN A 25 -4.57 3.13 0.09
CA GLN A 25 -4.01 1.77 0.17
C GLN A 25 -2.67 1.67 -0.57
N GLN A 26 -2.60 2.21 -1.79
CA GLN A 26 -1.37 2.22 -2.57
C GLN A 26 -0.25 3.04 -1.88
N GLU A 27 -0.57 4.24 -1.41
CA GLU A 27 0.37 5.12 -0.70
C GLU A 27 0.96 4.42 0.55
N GLU A 28 0.16 3.65 1.28
CA GLU A 28 0.63 2.87 2.42
C GLU A 28 1.58 1.73 2.02
N LEU A 29 1.29 1.00 0.94
CA LEU A 29 2.19 -0.04 0.44
C LEU A 29 3.52 0.55 -0.04
N GLU A 30 3.48 1.71 -0.71
CA GLU A 30 4.67 2.45 -1.13
C GLU A 30 5.47 2.98 0.07
N ARG A 31 4.79 3.43 1.14
CA ARG A 31 5.43 3.87 2.38
C ARG A 31 6.26 2.74 3.00
N ILE A 32 5.70 1.52 3.06
CA ILE A 32 6.41 0.35 3.57
C ILE A 32 7.56 -0.05 2.64
N ALA A 33 7.36 -0.03 1.32
CA ALA A 33 8.44 -0.33 0.38
C ALA A 33 9.64 0.62 0.57
N LYS A 34 9.39 1.89 0.90
CA LYS A 34 10.44 2.89 1.17
C LYS A 34 11.19 2.69 2.48
N THR A 35 10.67 1.89 3.42
CA THR A 35 11.42 1.56 4.65
C THR A 35 12.50 0.52 4.42
N ILE A 36 12.54 -0.12 3.26
CA ILE A 36 13.60 -1.07 2.89
C ILE A 36 14.94 -0.32 2.80
N PRO A 37 16.01 -0.77 3.48
CA PRO A 37 17.30 -0.08 3.51
C PRO A 37 17.91 0.11 2.12
N ASN A 38 18.68 1.19 1.96
CA ASN A 38 19.34 1.45 0.68
C ASN A 38 20.53 0.53 0.39
N SER A 39 21.07 -0.12 1.42
CA SER A 39 22.17 -1.08 1.35
C SER A 39 21.82 -2.40 0.67
N VAL A 40 20.53 -2.71 0.52
CA VAL A 40 20.09 -3.98 -0.08
C VAL A 40 20.39 -4.02 -1.59
N PRO A 41 20.58 -5.21 -2.17
CA PRO A 41 20.76 -5.37 -3.61
C PRO A 41 19.64 -4.73 -4.42
N THR A 42 19.96 -4.18 -5.59
CA THR A 42 19.00 -3.55 -6.49
C THR A 42 17.85 -4.48 -6.88
N SER A 43 18.12 -5.78 -7.02
CA SER A 43 17.10 -6.80 -7.31
C SER A 43 16.01 -6.85 -6.22
N VAL A 44 16.39 -6.70 -4.96
CA VAL A 44 15.44 -6.69 -3.82
C VAL A 44 14.58 -5.43 -3.84
N LYS A 45 15.16 -4.26 -4.15
CA LYS A 45 14.39 -3.03 -4.31
C LYS A 45 13.41 -3.11 -5.47
N GLN A 46 13.85 -3.66 -6.61
CA GLN A 46 12.99 -3.87 -7.78
C GLN A 46 11.85 -4.82 -7.45
N PHE A 47 12.15 -5.94 -6.76
CA PHE A 47 11.12 -6.87 -6.29
C PHE A 47 10.07 -6.18 -5.42
N ALA A 48 10.49 -5.38 -4.43
CA ALA A 48 9.55 -4.65 -3.57
C ALA A 48 8.66 -3.67 -4.36
N ASN A 49 9.24 -2.93 -5.32
CA ASN A 49 8.48 -2.03 -6.18
C ASN A 49 7.46 -2.79 -7.05
N HIS A 50 7.86 -3.94 -7.63
CA HIS A 50 6.95 -4.79 -8.40
C HIS A 50 5.87 -5.42 -7.52
N ALA A 51 6.18 -5.77 -6.28
CA ALA A 51 5.21 -6.29 -5.33
C ALA A 51 4.11 -5.27 -5.01
N VAL A 52 4.46 -3.99 -4.81
CA VAL A 52 3.47 -2.91 -4.63
C VAL A 52 2.49 -2.85 -5.81
N LEU A 53 3.00 -2.82 -7.05
CA LEU A 53 2.17 -2.76 -8.26
C LEU A 53 1.27 -4.01 -8.40
N SER A 54 1.81 -5.18 -8.08
CA SER A 54 1.08 -6.44 -8.17
C SER A 54 -0.04 -6.53 -7.11
N LEU A 55 0.23 -6.09 -5.89
CA LEU A 55 -0.74 -6.08 -4.80
C LEU A 55 -1.85 -5.07 -5.05
N GLN A 56 -1.57 -3.92 -5.66
CA GLN A 56 -2.60 -2.96 -6.04
C GLN A 56 -3.67 -3.60 -6.93
N SER A 57 -3.24 -4.32 -7.97
CA SER A 57 -4.13 -4.94 -8.96
C SER A 57 -4.68 -6.31 -8.54
N ASN A 58 -4.34 -6.81 -7.35
CA ASN A 58 -4.78 -8.12 -6.87
C ASN A 58 -6.19 -8.03 -6.23
N PRO A 59 -7.24 -8.60 -6.84
CA PRO A 59 -8.59 -8.59 -6.29
C PRO A 59 -8.81 -9.69 -5.23
N GLY A 60 -7.93 -10.70 -5.17
CA GLY A 60 -8.10 -11.87 -4.30
C GLY A 60 -7.68 -11.62 -2.84
N TRP A 61 -6.96 -10.53 -2.56
CA TRP A 61 -6.49 -10.18 -1.21
C TRP A 61 -7.15 -8.88 -0.72
N GLY A 62 -7.60 -8.89 0.53
CA GLY A 62 -7.94 -7.67 1.26
C GLY A 62 -6.70 -6.82 1.55
N PHE A 63 -6.90 -5.53 1.85
CA PHE A 63 -5.79 -4.61 2.13
C PHE A 63 -4.96 -5.04 3.35
N ASP A 64 -5.60 -5.61 4.36
CA ASP A 64 -4.96 -6.22 5.52
C ASP A 64 -3.86 -7.23 5.13
N LYS A 65 -4.17 -8.14 4.20
CA LYS A 65 -3.21 -9.14 3.71
C LYS A 65 -2.11 -8.51 2.86
N LYS A 66 -2.45 -7.53 2.02
CA LYS A 66 -1.46 -6.76 1.22
C LYS A 66 -0.48 -6.03 2.12
N PHE A 67 -0.98 -5.39 3.17
CA PHE A 67 -0.19 -4.70 4.18
C PHE A 67 0.73 -5.67 4.93
N GLN A 68 0.18 -6.77 5.47
CA GLN A 68 0.96 -7.78 6.20
C GLN A 68 2.10 -8.37 5.35
N PHE A 69 1.84 -8.62 4.06
CA PHE A 69 2.88 -9.08 3.15
C PHE A 69 4.02 -8.07 3.01
N MET A 70 3.70 -6.80 2.74
CA MET A 70 4.72 -5.76 2.56
C MET A 70 5.50 -5.49 3.85
N ASP A 71 4.81 -5.47 4.99
CA ASP A 71 5.43 -5.28 6.31
C ASP A 71 6.42 -6.43 6.62
N LYS A 72 5.99 -7.67 6.38
CA LYS A 72 6.85 -8.84 6.54
C LYS A 72 8.05 -8.79 5.61
N LEU A 73 7.84 -8.46 4.33
CA LEU A 73 8.91 -8.31 3.34
C LEU A 73 9.95 -7.28 3.81
N ALA A 74 9.51 -6.08 4.20
CA ALA A 74 10.40 -5.02 4.65
C ALA A 74 11.19 -5.44 5.89
N ARG A 75 10.56 -6.12 6.85
CA ARG A 75 11.22 -6.63 8.06
C ARG A 75 12.27 -7.68 7.74
N GLU A 76 11.92 -8.70 6.95
CA GLU A 76 12.84 -9.80 6.62
C GLU A 76 14.05 -9.28 5.82
N VAL A 77 13.80 -8.45 4.82
CA VAL A 77 14.86 -7.83 4.02
C VAL A 77 15.78 -6.98 4.89
N SER A 78 15.22 -6.20 5.82
CA SER A 78 16.02 -5.41 6.75
C SER A 78 16.89 -6.31 7.63
N GLN A 79 16.33 -7.39 8.19
CA GLN A 79 17.08 -8.31 9.06
C GLN A 79 18.22 -9.05 8.34
N GLN A 80 18.03 -9.45 7.08
CA GLN A 80 19.03 -10.18 6.30
C GLN A 80 20.18 -9.28 5.81
N HIS A 81 19.97 -7.95 5.79
CA HIS A 81 20.90 -6.96 5.26
C HIS A 81 21.21 -5.84 6.28
N SER A 82 21.00 -6.11 7.57
CA SER A 82 21.45 -5.28 8.70
C SER A 82 22.87 -5.64 9.13
#